data_AF-A0A3D2P365-F1
#
_entry.id   AF-A0A3D2P365-F1
#
_cell.length_a   1.000
_cell.length_b   1.000
_cell.length_c   1.000
_cell.angle_alpha   90.00
_cell.angle_beta   90.00
_cell.angle_gamma   90.00
#
_symmetry.space_group_name_H-M   'P 1'
#
loop_
_entity.id
_entity.type
_entity.pdbx_description
1 polymer ?
#
loop_
_entity_poly.entity_id
_entity_poly.type
_entity_poly.pdbx_seq_one_letter_code
_entity_poly.pdbx_strand_id
1 'polypeptide(L)'
;MIMAKTEARKASKEHLSSSAHQSEKLSFTWAMERCFTLLFQGLVYPQIWEDPVVDMKGLELTSGKSVMTISSGGCNALSYLSADPEFVHAVDL
;
A
#
# COMPACT_ATOMS: atom_id res chain seq x y z
N MET A 1 0.28 25.81 -11.53
CA MET A 1 -0.18 24.50 -11.00
C MET A 1 0.57 23.30 -11.61
N ILE A 2 0.78 23.24 -12.93
CA ILE A 2 1.51 22.12 -13.59
C ILE A 2 2.99 22.05 -13.18
N MET A 3 3.71 23.18 -13.19
CA MET A 3 5.13 23.20 -12.80
C MET A 3 5.36 22.77 -11.34
N ALA A 4 4.49 23.19 -10.42
CA ALA A 4 4.58 22.79 -9.00
C ALA A 4 4.39 21.28 -8.80
N LYS A 5 3.50 20.63 -9.58
CA LYS A 5 3.35 19.17 -9.57
C LYS A 5 4.59 18.45 -10.10
N THR A 6 5.27 19.01 -11.11
CA THR A 6 6.48 18.44 -11.70
C THR A 6 7.66 18.49 -10.73
N GLU A 7 7.86 19.61 -10.04
CA GLU A 7 8.90 19.78 -9.01
C GLU A 7 8.68 18.82 -7.84
N ALA A 8 7.44 18.71 -7.33
CA ALA A 8 7.11 17.76 -6.27
C ALA A 8 7.39 16.30 -6.69
N ARG A 9 7.07 15.92 -7.94
CA ARG A 9 7.36 14.58 -8.48
C ARG A 9 8.86 14.31 -8.59
N LYS A 10 9.65 15.32 -8.95
CA LYS A 10 11.11 15.23 -9.05
C LYS A 10 11.72 15.03 -7.67
N ALA A 11 11.32 15.84 -6.68
CA ALA A 11 11.77 15.72 -5.29
C ALA A 11 11.41 14.35 -4.68
N SER A 12 10.19 13.85 -4.90
CA SER A 12 9.81 12.49 -4.45
C SER A 12 10.67 11.41 -5.10
N LYS A 13 10.97 11.51 -6.40
CA LYS A 13 11.86 10.54 -7.08
C LYS A 13 13.28 10.56 -6.50
N GLU A 14 13.81 11.75 -6.23
CA GLU A 14 15.16 11.91 -5.66
C GLU A 14 15.23 11.28 -4.27
N HIS A 15 14.31 11.63 -3.36
CA HIS A 15 14.26 11.05 -2.01
C HIS A 15 14.04 9.53 -1.98
N LEU A 16 13.20 9.01 -2.89
CA LEU A 16 12.97 7.57 -2.99
C LEU A 16 14.24 6.85 -3.47
N SER A 17 14.93 7.41 -4.47
CA SER A 17 16.16 6.84 -5.00
C SER A 17 17.33 6.88 -4.02
N SER A 18 17.44 7.93 -3.20
CA SER A 18 18.49 8.02 -2.18
C SER A 18 18.25 7.08 -1.00
N SER A 19 16.99 6.76 -0.71
CA SER A 19 16.62 5.86 0.40
C SER A 19 16.68 4.37 -0.01
N ALA A 20 16.29 4.05 -1.25
CA ALA A 20 16.18 2.67 -1.74
C ALA A 20 17.46 2.09 -2.34
N HIS A 21 18.47 2.91 -2.64
CA HIS A 21 19.72 2.49 -3.28
C HIS A 21 20.93 2.97 -2.48
N GLN A 22 21.36 2.17 -1.51
CA GLN A 22 22.50 2.50 -0.63
C GLN A 22 23.79 1.76 -1.01
N SER A 23 23.70 0.74 -1.87
CA SER A 23 24.84 -0.11 -2.23
C SER A 23 25.75 0.53 -3.29
N GLU A 24 27.04 0.18 -3.23
CA GLU A 24 28.01 0.55 -4.28
C GLU A 24 27.57 0.02 -5.64
N LYS A 25 27.66 0.88 -6.66
CA LYS A 25 27.31 0.56 -8.04
C LYS A 25 28.13 -0.64 -8.53
N LEU A 26 27.49 -1.54 -9.27
CA LEU A 26 28.08 -2.77 -9.85
C LEU A 26 28.35 -3.92 -8.86
N SER A 27 27.91 -3.82 -7.60
CA SER A 27 27.87 -4.96 -6.68
C SER A 27 26.66 -5.87 -6.92
N PHE A 28 26.73 -7.13 -6.45
CA PHE A 28 25.58 -8.05 -6.47
C PHE A 28 24.40 -7.46 -5.68
N THR A 29 24.66 -6.81 -4.56
CA THR A 29 23.66 -6.13 -3.72
C THR A 29 22.96 -4.99 -4.49
N TRP A 30 23.70 -4.21 -5.28
CA TRP A 30 23.11 -3.18 -6.14
C TRP A 30 22.12 -3.76 -7.16
N ALA A 31 22.43 -4.92 -7.75
CA ALA A 31 21.51 -5.59 -8.67
C ALA A 31 20.24 -6.07 -7.95
N MET A 32 20.37 -6.61 -6.73
CA MET A 32 19.23 -7.02 -5.91
C MET A 32 18.36 -5.84 -5.47
N GLU A 33 18.96 -4.73 -5.04
CA GLU A 33 18.22 -3.50 -4.70
C GLU A 33 17.41 -2.99 -5.90
N ARG A 34 17.98 -3.02 -7.10
CA ARG A 34 17.27 -2.61 -8.33
C ARG A 34 16.14 -3.56 -8.68
N CYS A 35 16.36 -4.87 -8.57
CA CYS A 35 15.33 -5.87 -8.79
C CYS A 35 14.18 -5.70 -7.78
N PHE A 36 14.51 -5.48 -6.51
CA PHE A 36 13.53 -5.20 -5.45
C PHE A 36 12.74 -3.93 -5.78
N THR A 37 13.39 -2.79 -6.02
CA THR A 37 12.68 -1.54 -6.33
C THR A 37 11.79 -1.67 -7.57
N LEU A 38 12.20 -2.42 -8.59
CA LEU A 38 11.39 -2.70 -9.78
C LEU A 38 10.15 -3.56 -9.46
N LEU A 39 10.32 -4.64 -8.70
CA LEU A 39 9.22 -5.53 -8.30
C LEU A 39 8.18 -4.81 -7.44
N PHE A 40 8.62 -3.88 -6.60
CA PHE A 40 7.76 -3.08 -5.74
C PHE A 40 7.40 -1.70 -6.33
N GLN A 41 7.78 -1.44 -7.59
CA GLN A 41 7.49 -0.16 -8.24
C GLN A 41 5.99 -0.05 -8.55
N GLY A 42 5.34 0.95 -7.96
CA GLY A 42 3.90 1.16 -8.14
C GLY A 42 3.03 0.37 -7.16
N LEU A 43 3.64 -0.40 -6.26
CA LEU A 43 2.95 -0.89 -5.06
C LEU A 43 2.85 0.26 -4.07
N VAL A 44 1.63 0.75 -3.86
CA VAL A 44 1.32 1.57 -2.70
C VAL A 44 1.19 0.59 -1.54
N TYR A 45 2.10 0.66 -0.57
CA TYR A 45 1.87 0.01 0.71
C TYR A 45 0.84 0.87 1.44
N PRO A 46 -0.43 0.47 1.57
CA PRO A 46 -1.33 1.20 2.44
C PRO A 46 -0.74 1.06 3.85
N GLN A 47 -0.20 2.14 4.40
CA GLN A 47 0.10 2.17 5.82
C GLN A 47 -1.24 2.14 6.56
N ILE A 48 -1.67 0.94 6.94
CA ILE A 48 -2.81 0.71 7.81
C ILE A 48 -2.33 0.74 9.26
N TRP A 49 -2.99 1.55 10.07
CA TRP A 49 -2.71 1.69 11.50
C TRP A 49 -3.46 0.62 12.31
N GLU A 50 -4.59 0.16 11.77
CA GLU A 50 -5.53 -0.79 12.34
C GLU A 50 -5.21 -2.24 11.94
N ASP A 51 -5.32 -3.17 12.89
CA ASP A 51 -5.14 -4.60 12.63
C ASP A 51 -6.46 -5.22 12.11
N PRO A 52 -6.52 -5.69 10.84
CA PRO A 52 -7.74 -6.25 10.27
C PRO A 52 -8.22 -7.50 11.00
N VAL A 53 -7.34 -8.26 11.66
CA VAL A 53 -7.72 -9.45 12.44
C VAL A 53 -8.50 -9.05 13.69
N VAL A 54 -8.13 -7.94 14.32
CA VAL A 54 -8.85 -7.39 15.47
C VAL A 54 -10.21 -6.84 15.04
N ASP A 55 -10.26 -6.12 13.92
CA ASP A 55 -11.51 -5.59 13.36
C ASP A 55 -12.49 -6.72 13.04
N MET A 56 -12.05 -7.77 12.33
CA MET A 56 -12.90 -8.91 11.99
C MET A 56 -13.44 -9.64 13.22
N LYS A 57 -12.65 -9.74 14.29
CA LYS A 57 -13.12 -10.31 15.56
C LYS A 57 -14.17 -9.42 16.22
N GLY A 58 -13.92 -8.11 16.29
CA GLY A 58 -14.84 -7.15 16.92
C GLY A 58 -16.16 -7.01 16.16
N LEU A 59 -16.13 -7.08 14.84
CA LEU A 59 -17.30 -7.00 13.96
C LEU A 59 -17.97 -8.37 13.73
N GLU A 60 -17.38 -9.44 14.27
CA GLU A 60 -17.75 -10.83 13.98
C GLU A 60 -17.86 -11.10 12.47
N LEU A 61 -16.97 -10.50 11.68
CA LEU A 61 -16.97 -10.63 10.23
C LEU A 61 -16.60 -12.06 9.84
N THR A 62 -17.54 -12.73 9.20
CA THR A 62 -17.51 -14.16 8.88
C THR A 62 -18.16 -14.38 7.51
N SER A 63 -18.01 -15.58 6.95
CA SER A 63 -18.48 -15.91 5.60
C SER A 63 -19.96 -15.58 5.39
N GLY A 64 -20.28 -15.00 4.23
CA GLY A 64 -21.64 -14.61 3.86
C GLY A 64 -22.17 -13.32 4.53
N LYS A 65 -21.40 -12.68 5.42
CA LYS A 65 -21.76 -11.34 5.94
C LYS A 65 -21.36 -10.25 4.94
N SER A 66 -22.01 -9.10 5.04
CA SER A 66 -21.64 -7.90 4.28
C SER A 66 -21.08 -6.82 5.22
N VAL A 67 -20.05 -6.10 4.77
CA VAL A 67 -19.42 -5.01 5.54
C VAL A 67 -19.33 -3.73 4.71
N MET A 68 -19.61 -2.59 5.33
CA MET A 68 -19.41 -1.27 4.75
C MET A 68 -18.37 -0.51 5.58
N THR A 69 -17.35 0.04 4.92
CA THR A 69 -16.27 0.77 5.58
C THR A 69 -15.93 2.03 4.82
N ILE A 70 -15.62 3.09 5.57
CA ILE A 70 -14.91 4.24 5.03
C ILE A 70 -13.46 3.78 4.83
N SER A 71 -12.93 3.97 3.63
CA SER A 71 -11.58 3.57 3.24
C SER A 71 -10.83 4.83 2.84
N SER A 72 -9.52 4.86 3.06
CA SER A 72 -8.62 5.83 2.43
C SER A 72 -7.65 5.04 1.55
N GLY A 73 -8.02 4.78 0.30
CA GLY A 73 -7.23 3.97 -0.64
C GLY A 73 -7.20 2.46 -0.35
N GLY A 74 -8.26 1.89 0.23
CA GLY A 74 -8.45 0.44 0.36
C GLY A 74 -8.20 -0.15 1.75
N CYS A 75 -7.47 0.54 2.65
CA CYS A 75 -7.27 0.25 4.09
C CYS A 75 -7.37 -1.27 4.44
N ASN A 76 -8.14 -1.62 5.46
CA ASN A 76 -8.47 -2.99 5.86
C ASN A 76 -9.56 -3.64 4.98
N ALA A 77 -10.18 -2.88 4.07
CA ALA A 77 -11.28 -3.37 3.24
C ALA A 77 -10.85 -4.57 2.38
N LEU A 78 -9.64 -4.55 1.81
CA LEU A 78 -9.13 -5.70 1.05
C LEU A 78 -8.83 -6.90 1.96
N SER A 79 -8.34 -6.66 3.18
CA SER A 79 -8.09 -7.71 4.17
C SER A 79 -9.37 -8.44 4.56
N TYR A 80 -10.51 -7.75 4.60
CA TYR A 80 -11.81 -8.35 4.90
C TYR A 80 -12.26 -9.41 3.90
N LEU A 81 -11.75 -9.40 2.66
CA LEU A 81 -12.03 -10.44 1.68
C LEU A 81 -11.53 -11.82 2.14
N SER A 82 -10.54 -11.87 3.04
CA SER A 82 -10.06 -13.14 3.62
C SER A 82 -11.09 -13.85 4.51
N ALA A 83 -12.13 -13.15 4.96
CA ALA A 83 -13.23 -13.73 5.73
C ALA A 83 -14.36 -14.32 4.86
N ASP A 84 -14.21 -14.28 3.52
CA ASP A 84 -15.23 -14.72 2.55
C ASP A 84 -16.61 -14.03 2.71
N PRO A 85 -16.66 -12.68 2.87
CA PRO A 85 -17.92 -11.95 2.97
C PRO A 85 -18.71 -12.02 1.66
N GLU A 86 -20.03 -11.80 1.73
CA GLU A 86 -20.87 -11.65 0.54
C GLU A 86 -20.52 -10.36 -0.21
N PHE A 87 -20.35 -9.25 0.52
CA PHE A 87 -19.96 -7.96 -0.04
C PHE A 87 -19.04 -7.16 0.89
N VAL A 88 -18.10 -6.42 0.29
CA VAL A 88 -17.30 -5.37 0.96
C VAL A 88 -17.54 -4.05 0.23
N HIS A 89 -18.24 -3.12 0.88
CA HIS A 89 -18.49 -1.78 0.37
C HIS A 89 -17.47 -0.80 0.95
N ALA A 90 -16.46 -0.43 0.17
CA ALA A 90 -15.46 0.57 0.53
C ALA A 90 -15.81 1.92 -0.09
N VAL A 91 -15.93 2.96 0.74
CA VAL A 91 -16.24 4.34 0.29
C VAL A 91 -15.08 5.27 0.66
N ASP A 92 -14.63 6.10 -0.28
CA ASP A 92 -13.53 7.08 -0.12
C ASP A 92 -13.93 8.44 -0.72
N LEU A 93 -13.25 9.53 -0.35
CA LEU A 93 -13.54 10.93 -0.73
C LEU A 93 -12.61 11.49 -1.82
#